data_AF-A0A4R4VAD6-F1
#
_entry.id   AF-A0A4R4VAD6-F1
#
_cell.length_a   1.000
_cell.length_b   1.000
_cell.length_c   1.000
_cell.angle_alpha   90.00
_cell.angle_beta   90.00
_cell.angle_gamma   90.00
#
_symmetry.space_group_name_H-M   'P 1'
#
loop_
_entity.id
_entity.type
_entity.pdbx_description
1 polymer ?
#
loop_
_entity_poly.entity_id
_entity_poly.type
_entity_poly.pdbx_seq_one_letter_code
_entity_poly.pdbx_strand_id
1 'polypeptide(L)'
;MAVSRLLEDVLSAEPVEVGREASIAAHVRAGLDARLRALRAHEAGTRVGEDPEELHQMRVSVRRMRAMLRSARPFLDRGESEPLRAELGWLGRALGPVRDLDVLLERLRSEFTDLPATERAAAEQLVSGLDTEYLRARDDMLTALDSDRYQDLLELLARATRELPGRGSDVDAASQLRRLVRRQCGKLRKAVERLPAEPADAELHALRIDGKKVRYTAELAEPLLGAPVKRLIKVTKGFQDVLGEHQDACVAEERIRALLDGFGPRPDAGIAFAAGRLVEREEVRKADRRGRWPESWRALSGAAAEV
;
A
#
# COMPACT_ATOMS: atom_id res chain seq x y z
N MET A 1 21.17 0.42 22.03
CA MET A 1 22.51 0.35 21.42
C MET A 1 23.09 -1.07 21.28
N ALA A 2 22.74 -2.05 22.13
CA ALA A 2 23.23 -3.44 21.97
C ALA A 2 22.55 -4.21 20.80
N VAL A 3 21.29 -3.91 20.49
CA VAL A 3 20.47 -4.65 19.50
C VAL A 3 20.76 -4.26 18.04
N SER A 4 21.19 -3.01 17.77
CA SER A 4 21.56 -2.57 16.41
C SER A 4 22.75 -3.36 15.85
N ARG A 5 23.70 -3.74 16.72
CA ARG A 5 24.86 -4.54 16.35
C ARG A 5 24.49 -5.97 15.94
N LEU A 6 23.49 -6.57 16.60
CA LEU A 6 23.10 -7.96 16.38
C LEU A 6 22.42 -8.21 15.03
N LEU A 7 21.90 -7.17 14.36
CA LEU A 7 21.25 -7.26 13.04
C LEU A 7 22.12 -6.70 11.90
N GLU A 8 23.00 -5.73 12.18
CA GLU A 8 24.10 -5.37 11.25
C GLU A 8 25.02 -6.58 10.97
N ASP A 9 25.12 -7.52 11.92
CA ASP A 9 25.79 -8.80 11.73
C ASP A 9 24.98 -9.82 10.87
N VAL A 10 23.68 -9.59 10.65
CA VAL A 10 22.77 -10.58 10.00
C VAL A 10 22.46 -10.22 8.55
N LEU A 11 22.45 -8.93 8.20
CA LEU A 11 22.46 -8.48 6.81
C LEU A 11 23.90 -8.50 6.28
N SER A 12 24.12 -9.05 5.09
CA SER A 12 25.42 -8.91 4.42
C SER A 12 25.75 -7.43 4.21
N ALA A 13 27.04 -7.09 4.25
CA ALA A 13 27.48 -5.71 4.00
C ALA A 13 26.96 -5.18 2.64
N GLU A 14 26.96 -6.05 1.62
CA GLU A 14 26.47 -5.72 0.28
C GLU A 14 25.06 -6.27 0.02
N PRO A 15 24.23 -5.56 -0.77
CA PRO A 15 22.93 -6.04 -1.21
C PRO A 15 23.02 -7.36 -1.98
N VAL A 16 21.98 -8.19 -1.85
CA VAL A 16 21.93 -9.46 -2.59
C VAL A 16 21.69 -9.18 -4.09
N GLU A 17 22.69 -9.45 -4.92
CA GLU A 17 22.55 -9.40 -6.38
C GLU A 17 22.16 -10.77 -6.96
N VAL A 18 21.28 -10.74 -7.96
CA VAL A 18 20.77 -11.94 -8.63
C VAL A 18 20.81 -11.76 -10.14
N GLY A 19 21.43 -12.71 -10.82
CA GLY A 19 21.42 -12.80 -12.29
C GLY A 19 20.03 -13.16 -12.83
N ARG A 20 19.79 -12.86 -14.11
CA ARG A 20 18.49 -13.11 -14.77
C ARG A 20 18.05 -14.57 -14.78
N GLU A 21 19.01 -15.49 -14.72
CA GLU A 21 18.79 -16.94 -14.73
C GLU A 21 18.60 -17.53 -13.32
N ALA A 22 18.68 -16.70 -12.27
CA ALA A 22 18.49 -17.14 -10.91
C ALA A 22 17.04 -17.60 -10.67
N SER A 23 16.87 -18.48 -9.68
CA SER A 23 15.56 -18.98 -9.26
C SER A 23 14.59 -17.86 -8.89
N ILE A 24 13.28 -18.15 -8.96
CA ILE A 24 12.26 -17.20 -8.47
C ILE A 24 12.48 -16.91 -6.99
N ALA A 25 12.87 -17.93 -6.21
CA ALA A 25 13.20 -17.77 -4.79
C ALA A 25 14.39 -16.81 -4.59
N ALA A 26 15.44 -16.91 -5.41
CA ALA A 26 16.57 -15.98 -5.33
C ALA A 26 16.14 -14.53 -5.63
N HIS A 27 15.31 -14.31 -6.64
CA HIS A 27 14.75 -12.98 -6.93
C HIS A 27 13.89 -12.44 -5.77
N VAL A 28 13.10 -13.29 -5.13
CA VAL A 28 12.34 -12.91 -3.92
C VAL A 28 13.28 -12.53 -2.79
N ARG A 29 14.33 -13.32 -2.55
CA ARG A 29 15.33 -13.06 -1.50
C ARG A 29 16.04 -11.72 -1.69
N ALA A 30 16.50 -11.42 -2.91
CA ALA A 30 17.07 -10.11 -3.25
C ALA A 30 16.06 -8.98 -3.07
N GLY A 31 14.82 -9.21 -3.46
CA GLY A 31 13.73 -8.28 -3.26
C GLY A 31 13.38 -8.03 -1.78
N LEU A 32 13.50 -9.04 -0.91
CA LEU A 32 13.34 -8.88 0.54
C LEU A 32 14.51 -8.09 1.13
N ASP A 33 15.75 -8.39 0.73
CA ASP A 33 16.96 -7.70 1.21
C ASP A 33 16.89 -6.19 0.94
N ALA A 34 16.64 -5.80 -0.32
CA ALA A 34 16.51 -4.40 -0.69
C ALA A 34 15.43 -3.65 0.12
N ARG A 35 14.35 -4.34 0.49
CA ARG A 35 13.23 -3.74 1.24
C ARG A 35 13.44 -3.74 2.74
N LEU A 36 14.14 -4.73 3.28
CA LEU A 36 14.57 -4.73 4.67
C LEU A 36 15.54 -3.58 4.91
N ARG A 37 16.52 -3.36 4.01
CA ARG A 37 17.41 -2.20 4.08
C ARG A 37 16.66 -0.88 4.06
N ALA A 38 15.72 -0.71 3.11
CA ALA A 38 14.89 0.49 3.04
C ALA A 38 14.02 0.68 4.30
N LEU A 39 13.42 -0.39 4.83
CA LEU A 39 12.66 -0.34 6.08
C LEU A 39 13.52 0.15 7.24
N ARG A 40 14.75 -0.35 7.36
CA ARG A 40 15.70 0.06 8.42
C ARG A 40 16.18 1.49 8.26
N ALA A 41 16.44 1.93 7.03
CA ALA A 41 16.86 3.30 6.74
C ALA A 41 15.84 4.34 7.22
N HIS A 42 14.54 4.00 7.15
CA HIS A 42 13.45 4.91 7.51
C HIS A 42 12.90 4.71 8.93
N GLU A 43 13.39 3.73 9.68
CA GLU A 43 12.85 3.43 11.02
C GLU A 43 13.13 4.56 12.01
N ALA A 44 14.36 5.09 12.03
CA ALA A 44 14.73 6.16 12.95
C ALA A 44 13.87 7.42 12.71
N GLY A 45 13.72 7.83 11.45
CA GLY A 45 12.85 8.94 11.05
C GLY A 45 11.38 8.69 11.40
N THR A 46 10.88 7.47 11.21
CA THR A 46 9.51 7.08 11.60
C THR A 46 9.28 7.23 13.10
N ARG A 47 10.26 6.88 13.94
CA ARG A 47 10.18 7.00 15.39
C ARG A 47 10.20 8.46 15.86
N VAL A 48 11.03 9.29 15.22
CA VAL A 48 11.10 10.73 15.48
C VAL A 48 9.78 11.38 15.07
N GLY A 49 9.28 11.09 13.86
CA GLY A 49 7.98 11.55 13.37
C GLY A 49 7.96 13.02 12.93
N GLU A 50 9.11 13.59 12.55
CA GLU A 50 9.20 14.95 11.99
C GLU A 50 8.81 15.01 10.50
N ASP A 51 9.10 13.94 9.74
CA ASP A 51 8.74 13.83 8.32
C ASP A 51 7.81 12.62 8.10
N PRO A 52 6.54 12.83 7.68
CA PRO A 52 5.60 11.75 7.34
C PRO A 52 6.07 10.83 6.22
N GLU A 53 7.03 11.26 5.40
CA GLU A 53 7.59 10.46 4.31
C GLU A 53 8.42 9.28 4.83
N GLU A 54 9.03 9.40 6.01
CA GLU A 54 9.77 8.30 6.67
C GLU A 54 8.84 7.11 6.94
N LEU A 55 7.69 7.39 7.57
CA LEU A 55 6.65 6.37 7.79
C LEU A 55 6.08 5.85 6.47
N HIS A 56 5.88 6.74 5.47
CA HIS A 56 5.41 6.34 4.15
C HIS A 56 6.34 5.29 3.53
N GLN A 57 7.65 5.53 3.49
CA GLN A 57 8.62 4.63 2.89
C GLN A 57 8.75 3.32 3.68
N MET A 58 8.71 3.38 5.02
CA MET A 58 8.69 2.18 5.86
C MET A 58 7.48 1.29 5.52
N ARG A 59 6.27 1.88 5.41
CA ARG A 59 5.04 1.16 5.00
C ARG A 59 5.14 0.62 3.58
N VAL A 60 5.71 1.37 2.65
CA VAL A 60 5.92 0.93 1.27
C VAL A 60 6.76 -0.34 1.27
N SER A 61 7.84 -0.40 2.06
CA SER A 61 8.71 -1.57 2.19
C SER A 61 7.96 -2.78 2.73
N VAL A 62 7.25 -2.65 3.86
CA VAL A 62 6.43 -3.73 4.45
C VAL A 62 5.39 -4.26 3.47
N ARG A 63 4.64 -3.35 2.84
CA ARG A 63 3.59 -3.71 1.87
C ARG A 63 4.17 -4.45 0.67
N ARG A 64 5.31 -4.01 0.13
CA ARG A 64 5.93 -4.64 -1.04
C ARG A 64 6.53 -6.00 -0.72
N MET A 65 7.17 -6.17 0.45
CA MET A 65 7.61 -7.50 0.91
C MET A 65 6.43 -8.46 1.03
N ARG A 66 5.34 -8.03 1.68
CA ARG A 66 4.13 -8.85 1.83
C ARG A 66 3.48 -9.21 0.49
N ALA A 67 3.49 -8.28 -0.45
CA ALA A 67 2.97 -8.50 -1.80
C ALA A 67 3.84 -9.46 -2.61
N MET A 68 5.16 -9.35 -2.50
CA MET A 68 6.13 -10.23 -3.15
C MET A 68 5.96 -11.68 -2.68
N LEU A 69 5.95 -11.91 -1.37
CA LEU A 69 5.70 -13.24 -0.79
C LEU A 69 4.35 -13.82 -1.25
N ARG A 70 3.31 -12.99 -1.32
CA ARG A 70 1.99 -13.41 -1.83
C ARG A 70 2.02 -13.78 -3.31
N SER A 71 2.69 -12.99 -4.15
CA SER A 71 2.79 -13.25 -5.59
C SER A 71 3.63 -14.48 -5.88
N ALA A 72 4.73 -14.65 -5.15
CA ALA A 72 5.66 -15.77 -5.29
C ALA A 72 5.21 -17.05 -4.55
N ARG A 73 4.09 -17.01 -3.81
CA ARG A 73 3.54 -18.14 -3.04
C ARG A 73 3.54 -19.51 -3.76
N PRO A 74 3.30 -19.64 -5.08
CA PRO A 74 3.39 -20.93 -5.76
C PRO A 74 4.80 -21.54 -5.81
N PHE A 75 5.84 -20.72 -5.65
CA PHE A 75 7.25 -21.03 -5.87
C PHE A 75 8.08 -20.98 -4.59
N LEU A 76 7.46 -20.77 -3.44
CA LEU A 76 8.12 -20.69 -2.14
C LEU A 76 7.64 -21.83 -1.26
N ASP A 77 8.51 -22.25 -0.34
CA ASP A 77 8.06 -23.07 0.78
C ASP A 77 7.03 -22.30 1.61
N ARG A 78 5.88 -22.94 1.88
CA ARG A 78 4.76 -22.26 2.57
C ARG A 78 4.92 -22.27 4.09
N GLY A 79 5.65 -23.25 4.64
CA GLY A 79 5.96 -23.33 6.06
C GLY A 79 6.85 -22.17 6.48
N GLU A 80 7.77 -21.75 5.61
CA GLU A 80 8.66 -20.60 5.85
C GLU A 80 8.05 -19.26 5.41
N SER A 81 7.42 -19.19 4.23
CA SER A 81 7.00 -17.90 3.65
C SER A 81 5.71 -17.32 4.24
N GLU A 82 4.74 -18.16 4.69
CA GLU A 82 3.47 -17.65 5.20
C GLU A 82 3.56 -17.07 6.61
N PRO A 83 4.31 -17.64 7.58
CA PRO A 83 4.55 -17.01 8.87
C PRO A 83 5.21 -15.63 8.72
N LEU A 84 6.27 -15.54 7.91
CA LEU A 84 6.93 -14.26 7.63
C LEU A 84 5.95 -13.23 7.02
N ARG A 85 5.11 -13.67 6.08
CA ARG A 85 4.08 -12.81 5.48
C ARG A 85 3.02 -12.37 6.50
N ALA A 86 2.69 -13.20 7.48
CA ALA A 86 1.74 -12.89 8.55
C ALA A 86 2.32 -11.83 9.50
N GLU A 87 3.59 -11.94 9.86
CA GLU A 87 4.29 -10.94 10.69
C GLU A 87 4.44 -9.59 9.99
N LEU A 88 4.79 -9.58 8.69
CA LEU A 88 4.69 -8.36 7.87
C LEU A 88 3.26 -7.80 7.80
N GLY A 89 2.25 -8.67 7.94
CA GLY A 89 0.85 -8.29 8.06
C GLY A 89 0.55 -7.60 9.39
N TRP A 90 1.09 -8.09 10.49
CA TRP A 90 1.01 -7.47 11.80
C TRP A 90 1.68 -6.09 11.81
N LEU A 91 2.93 -5.99 11.38
CA LEU A 91 3.64 -4.71 11.32
C LEU A 91 2.91 -3.71 10.42
N GLY A 92 2.41 -4.16 9.26
CA GLY A 92 1.64 -3.30 8.36
C GLY A 92 0.33 -2.77 8.97
N ARG A 93 -0.28 -3.49 9.93
CA ARG A 93 -1.45 -3.02 10.70
C ARG A 93 -1.03 -2.02 11.79
N ALA A 94 0.09 -2.21 12.46
CA ALA A 94 0.60 -1.27 13.45
C ALA A 94 0.99 0.08 12.81
N LEU A 95 1.67 0.05 11.66
CA LEU A 95 2.03 1.27 10.90
C LEU A 95 0.82 1.90 10.16
N GLY A 96 -0.31 1.17 10.10
CA GLY A 96 -1.52 1.52 9.34
C GLY A 96 -2.11 2.88 9.69
N PRO A 97 -2.70 2.96 10.89
CA PRO A 97 -3.51 4.09 11.31
C PRO A 97 -2.80 5.44 11.20
N VAL A 98 -1.53 5.53 11.63
CA VAL A 98 -0.77 6.80 11.60
C VAL A 98 -0.68 7.36 10.17
N ARG A 99 -0.30 6.52 9.19
CA ARG A 99 -0.17 6.98 7.80
C ARG A 99 -1.51 7.28 7.15
N ASP A 100 -2.52 6.48 7.49
CA ASP A 100 -3.86 6.70 6.94
C ASP A 100 -4.41 8.05 7.45
N LEU A 101 -4.10 8.43 8.70
CA LEU A 101 -4.36 9.76 9.25
C LEU A 101 -3.47 10.86 8.66
N ASP A 102 -2.17 10.64 8.44
CA ASP A 102 -1.30 11.63 7.77
C ASP A 102 -1.90 12.05 6.43
N VAL A 103 -2.28 11.06 5.61
CA VAL A 103 -2.86 11.29 4.27
C VAL A 103 -4.22 11.97 4.37
N LEU A 104 -5.05 11.57 5.32
CA LEU A 104 -6.36 12.19 5.51
C LEU A 104 -6.24 13.64 5.97
N LEU A 105 -5.38 13.92 6.97
CA LEU A 105 -5.14 15.26 7.49
C LEU A 105 -4.55 16.18 6.42
N GLU A 106 -3.56 15.69 5.66
CA GLU A 106 -2.96 16.43 4.54
C GLU A 106 -4.04 16.78 3.49
N ARG A 107 -4.84 15.79 3.08
CA ARG A 107 -5.94 15.99 2.14
C ARG A 107 -6.92 17.04 2.64
N LEU A 108 -7.47 16.85 3.85
CA LEU A 108 -8.49 17.75 4.39
C LEU A 108 -7.95 19.17 4.59
N ARG A 109 -6.73 19.34 5.13
CA ARG A 109 -6.13 20.67 5.33
C ARG A 109 -5.86 21.39 4.02
N SER A 110 -5.47 20.66 2.97
CA SER A 110 -5.28 21.25 1.64
C SER A 110 -6.57 21.86 1.09
N GLU A 111 -7.74 21.35 1.47
CA GLU A 111 -9.02 21.86 0.99
C GLU A 111 -9.37 23.26 1.53
N PHE A 112 -8.94 23.59 2.74
CA PHE A 112 -9.34 24.84 3.39
C PHE A 112 -8.21 25.86 3.57
N THR A 113 -7.05 25.59 2.98
CA THR A 113 -5.89 26.50 3.05
C THR A 113 -6.22 27.89 2.47
N ASP A 114 -6.94 27.92 1.34
CA ASP A 114 -7.28 29.15 0.61
C ASP A 114 -8.65 29.74 1.00
N LEU A 115 -9.31 29.22 2.03
CA LEU A 115 -10.60 29.74 2.49
C LEU A 115 -10.46 31.02 3.34
N PRO A 116 -11.52 31.84 3.43
CA PRO A 116 -11.58 32.96 4.36
C PRO A 116 -11.28 32.51 5.80
N ALA A 117 -10.66 33.39 6.58
CA ALA A 117 -10.13 33.05 7.91
C ALA A 117 -11.16 32.41 8.86
N THR A 118 -12.41 32.89 8.82
CA THR A 118 -13.52 32.36 9.63
C THR A 118 -13.92 30.94 9.22
N GLU A 119 -14.01 30.67 7.93
CA GLU A 119 -14.31 29.33 7.39
C GLU A 119 -13.15 28.36 7.63
N ARG A 120 -11.92 28.84 7.45
CA ARG A 120 -10.72 28.05 7.75
C ARG A 120 -10.66 27.65 9.23
N ALA A 121 -10.97 28.56 10.14
CA ALA A 121 -11.00 28.25 11.57
C ALA A 121 -12.07 27.19 11.91
N ALA A 122 -13.26 27.28 11.31
CA ALA A 122 -14.30 26.29 11.48
C ALA A 122 -13.91 24.91 10.90
N ALA A 123 -13.24 24.89 9.75
CA ALA A 123 -12.73 23.66 9.15
C ALA A 123 -11.59 23.02 9.97
N GLU A 124 -10.67 23.81 10.51
CA GLU A 124 -9.62 23.30 11.41
C GLU A 124 -10.24 22.74 12.69
N GLN A 125 -11.25 23.41 13.26
CA GLN A 125 -11.97 22.91 14.43
C GLN A 125 -12.64 21.56 14.14
N LEU A 126 -13.29 21.40 12.98
CA LEU A 126 -13.86 20.12 12.54
C LEU A 126 -12.80 19.01 12.48
N VAL A 127 -11.66 19.29 11.86
CA VAL A 127 -10.59 18.30 11.61
C VAL A 127 -9.76 17.98 12.86
N SER A 128 -9.70 18.90 13.84
CA SER A 128 -9.00 18.69 15.12
C SER A 128 -9.49 17.48 15.91
N GLY A 129 -10.71 16.99 15.62
CA GLY A 129 -11.20 15.72 16.16
C GLY A 129 -10.31 14.51 15.83
N LEU A 130 -9.48 14.60 14.78
CA LEU A 130 -8.53 13.56 14.38
C LEU A 130 -7.23 13.58 15.20
N ASP A 131 -6.89 14.68 15.88
CA ASP A 131 -5.60 14.82 16.57
C ASP A 131 -5.45 13.80 17.71
N THR A 132 -6.53 13.53 18.44
CA THR A 132 -6.52 12.51 19.49
C THR A 132 -6.36 11.09 18.93
N GLU A 133 -6.98 10.81 17.78
CA GLU A 133 -6.82 9.52 17.09
C GLU A 133 -5.38 9.35 16.60
N TYR A 134 -4.79 10.43 16.07
CA TYR A 134 -3.41 10.45 15.62
C TYR A 134 -2.42 10.13 16.75
N LEU A 135 -2.56 10.81 17.90
CA LEU A 135 -1.68 10.58 19.04
C LEU A 135 -1.77 9.13 19.56
N ARG A 136 -2.97 8.55 19.62
CA ARG A 136 -3.17 7.14 20.01
C ARG A 136 -2.56 6.19 19.00
N ALA A 137 -2.84 6.40 17.71
CA ALA A 137 -2.25 5.60 16.63
C ALA A 137 -0.71 5.64 16.66
N ARG A 138 -0.13 6.81 16.98
CA ARG A 138 1.32 6.98 17.10
C ARG A 138 1.89 6.23 18.30
N ASP A 139 1.21 6.27 19.45
CA ASP A 139 1.60 5.50 20.64
C ASP A 139 1.55 3.98 20.41
N ASP A 140 0.47 3.49 19.79
CA ASP A 140 0.33 2.09 19.41
C ASP A 140 1.42 1.64 18.43
N MET A 141 1.73 2.49 17.45
CA MET A 141 2.80 2.24 16.48
C MET A 141 4.17 2.15 17.16
N LEU A 142 4.50 3.09 18.05
CA LEU A 142 5.77 3.09 18.77
C LEU A 142 5.88 1.86 19.69
N THR A 143 4.82 1.53 20.41
CA THR A 143 4.75 0.32 21.24
C THR A 143 5.01 -0.94 20.41
N ALA A 144 4.44 -1.03 19.21
CA ALA A 144 4.70 -2.15 18.32
C ALA A 144 6.16 -2.20 17.84
N LEU A 145 6.75 -1.05 17.51
CA LEU A 145 8.16 -0.95 17.11
C LEU A 145 9.14 -1.20 18.26
N ASP A 146 8.74 -1.00 19.51
CA ASP A 146 9.54 -1.29 20.70
C ASP A 146 9.41 -2.73 21.21
N SER A 147 8.49 -3.51 20.64
CA SER A 147 8.23 -4.88 21.07
C SER A 147 9.31 -5.87 20.62
N ASP A 148 9.52 -6.92 21.43
CA ASP A 148 10.34 -8.09 21.05
C ASP A 148 9.87 -8.72 19.74
N ARG A 149 8.55 -8.73 19.50
CA ARG A 149 7.96 -9.21 18.26
C ARG A 149 8.46 -8.47 17.01
N TYR A 150 8.74 -7.17 17.10
CA TYR A 150 9.34 -6.44 15.99
C TYR A 150 10.79 -6.87 15.76
N GLN A 151 11.55 -7.11 16.83
CA GLN A 151 12.93 -7.62 16.71
C GLN A 151 12.95 -9.02 16.10
N ASP A 152 12.09 -9.93 16.56
CA ASP A 152 11.92 -11.28 16.00
C ASP A 152 11.59 -11.24 14.51
N LEU A 153 10.74 -10.30 14.07
CA LEU A 153 10.43 -10.10 12.66
C LEU A 153 11.65 -9.64 11.85
N LEU A 154 12.48 -8.74 12.38
CA LEU A 154 13.69 -8.30 11.69
C LEU A 154 14.69 -9.46 11.52
N GLU A 155 14.85 -10.29 12.55
CA GLU A 155 15.69 -11.50 12.48
C GLU A 155 15.14 -12.51 11.47
N LEU A 156 13.83 -12.75 11.48
CA LEU A 156 13.16 -13.64 10.54
C LEU A 156 13.34 -13.14 9.09
N LEU A 157 13.19 -11.84 8.85
CA LEU A 157 13.43 -11.23 7.54
C LEU A 157 14.88 -11.42 7.10
N ALA A 158 15.84 -11.12 7.97
CA ALA A 158 17.27 -11.20 7.64
C ALA A 158 17.78 -12.65 7.47
N ARG A 159 17.09 -13.64 8.06
CA ARG A 159 17.27 -15.05 7.70
C ARG A 159 16.65 -15.36 6.33
N ALA A 160 15.43 -14.91 6.09
CA ALA A 160 14.72 -15.17 4.84
C ALA A 160 15.43 -14.59 3.61
N THR A 161 16.14 -13.45 3.71
CA THR A 161 16.96 -12.91 2.61
C THR A 161 18.06 -13.86 2.15
N ARG A 162 18.47 -14.83 2.97
CA ARG A 162 19.53 -15.80 2.66
C ARG A 162 18.97 -17.20 2.39
N GLU A 163 18.04 -17.63 3.23
CA GLU A 163 17.68 -19.04 3.36
C GLU A 163 16.26 -19.38 2.89
N LEU A 164 15.43 -18.39 2.51
CA LEU A 164 14.04 -18.66 2.15
C LEU A 164 13.96 -19.72 1.02
N PRO A 165 13.39 -20.91 1.28
CA PRO A 165 13.44 -22.00 0.32
C PRO A 165 12.43 -21.78 -0.80
N GLY A 166 12.88 -22.13 -2.01
CA GLY A 166 12.00 -22.26 -3.17
C GLY A 166 11.24 -23.58 -3.17
N ARG A 167 10.23 -23.67 -4.04
CA ARG A 167 9.47 -24.90 -4.31
C ARG A 167 9.38 -25.16 -5.80
N GLY A 168 9.69 -26.40 -6.20
CA GLY A 168 9.62 -26.86 -7.59
C GLY A 168 10.95 -26.72 -8.32
N SER A 169 11.02 -27.18 -9.58
CA SER A 169 12.20 -26.93 -10.40
C SER A 169 12.14 -25.51 -10.99
N ASP A 170 13.29 -24.84 -11.00
CA ASP A 170 13.46 -23.52 -11.63
C ASP A 170 13.49 -23.59 -13.17
N VAL A 171 13.23 -24.78 -13.73
CA VAL A 171 13.14 -24.98 -15.17
C VAL A 171 11.99 -24.12 -15.70
N ASP A 172 12.36 -23.13 -16.51
CA ASP A 172 11.46 -22.19 -17.20
C ASP A 172 10.69 -21.23 -16.27
N ALA A 173 11.39 -20.61 -15.30
CA ALA A 173 10.87 -19.57 -14.42
C ALA A 173 10.13 -18.44 -15.18
N ALA A 174 10.63 -18.05 -16.36
CA ALA A 174 10.02 -17.03 -17.21
C ALA A 174 8.61 -17.44 -17.68
N SER A 175 8.41 -18.65 -18.20
CA SER A 175 7.09 -19.15 -18.60
C SER A 175 6.14 -19.28 -17.41
N GLN A 176 6.64 -19.76 -16.27
CA GLN A 176 5.85 -19.89 -15.05
C GLN A 176 5.32 -18.52 -14.57
N LEU A 177 6.18 -17.50 -14.55
CA LEU A 177 5.80 -16.13 -14.20
C LEU A 177 4.86 -15.51 -15.24
N ARG A 178 5.10 -15.72 -16.54
CA ARG A 178 4.21 -15.24 -17.61
C ARG A 178 2.80 -15.81 -17.45
N ARG A 179 2.68 -17.11 -17.20
CA ARG A 179 1.40 -17.77 -16.92
C ARG A 179 0.73 -17.19 -15.68
N LEU A 180 1.50 -16.88 -14.63
CA LEU A 180 0.98 -16.29 -13.41
C LEU A 180 0.44 -14.87 -13.66
N VAL A 181 1.17 -14.02 -14.39
CA VAL A 181 0.70 -12.68 -14.78
C VAL A 181 -0.58 -12.77 -15.60
N ARG A 182 -0.61 -13.58 -16.66
CA ARG A 182 -1.81 -13.80 -17.49
C ARG A 182 -3.01 -14.26 -16.67
N ARG A 183 -2.80 -15.15 -15.70
CA ARG A 183 -3.85 -15.61 -14.79
C ARG A 183 -4.42 -14.46 -13.94
N GLN A 184 -3.59 -13.57 -13.41
CA GLN A 184 -4.07 -12.42 -12.63
C GLN A 184 -4.80 -11.40 -13.52
N CYS A 185 -4.27 -11.11 -14.71
CA CYS A 185 -4.97 -10.26 -15.68
C CYS A 185 -6.34 -10.84 -16.06
N GLY A 186 -6.43 -12.16 -16.27
CA GLY A 186 -7.69 -12.84 -16.56
C GLY A 186 -8.68 -12.78 -15.39
N LYS A 187 -8.22 -12.84 -14.13
CA LYS A 187 -9.09 -12.64 -12.97
C LYS A 187 -9.63 -11.21 -12.90
N LEU A 188 -8.77 -10.22 -13.08
CA LEU A 188 -9.18 -8.82 -13.08
C LEU A 188 -10.17 -8.53 -14.22
N ARG A 189 -9.93 -9.07 -15.42
CA ARG A 189 -10.87 -8.99 -16.54
C ARG A 189 -12.25 -9.54 -16.17
N LYS A 190 -12.30 -10.76 -15.63
CA LYS A 190 -13.55 -11.37 -15.17
C LYS A 190 -14.23 -10.58 -14.06
N ALA A 191 -13.48 -9.89 -13.20
CA ALA A 191 -14.04 -9.04 -12.18
C ALA A 191 -14.72 -7.81 -12.81
N VAL A 192 -14.09 -7.17 -13.79
CA VAL A 192 -14.66 -6.05 -14.54
C VAL A 192 -15.90 -6.48 -15.34
N GLU A 193 -15.85 -7.63 -16.02
CA GLU A 193 -16.97 -8.18 -16.80
C GLU A 193 -18.23 -8.49 -15.97
N ARG A 194 -18.07 -8.68 -14.65
CA ARG A 194 -19.18 -8.97 -13.73
C ARG A 194 -19.79 -7.72 -13.11
N LEU A 195 -19.20 -6.55 -13.34
CA LEU A 195 -19.72 -5.32 -12.78
C LEU A 195 -21.06 -4.93 -13.43
N PRO A 196 -21.98 -4.34 -12.66
CA PRO A 196 -23.14 -3.69 -13.25
C PRO A 196 -22.71 -2.45 -14.06
N ALA A 197 -23.64 -1.88 -14.83
CA ALA A 197 -23.39 -0.67 -15.62
C ALA A 197 -22.92 0.51 -14.72
N GLU A 198 -23.44 0.58 -13.50
CA GLU A 198 -23.07 1.56 -12.47
C GLU A 198 -22.56 0.82 -11.23
N PRO A 199 -21.24 0.59 -11.10
CA PRO A 199 -20.66 -0.16 -9.99
C PRO A 199 -20.80 0.57 -8.65
N ALA A 200 -21.05 -0.11 -7.55
CA ALA A 200 -20.96 0.49 -6.22
C ALA A 200 -19.50 0.88 -5.86
N ASP A 201 -19.31 1.81 -4.92
CA ASP A 201 -17.98 2.22 -4.45
C ASP A 201 -17.15 1.03 -3.95
N ALA A 202 -17.78 0.08 -3.26
CA ALA A 202 -17.16 -1.15 -2.78
C ALA A 202 -16.67 -2.06 -3.92
N GLU A 203 -17.35 -2.07 -5.07
CA GLU A 203 -16.95 -2.85 -6.23
C GLU A 203 -15.73 -2.23 -6.91
N LEU A 204 -15.68 -0.90 -7.02
CA LEU A 204 -14.50 -0.17 -7.50
C LEU A 204 -13.30 -0.37 -6.57
N HIS A 205 -13.53 -0.38 -5.24
CA HIS A 205 -12.49 -0.73 -4.27
C HIS A 205 -11.94 -2.14 -4.49
N ALA A 206 -12.82 -3.13 -4.70
CA ALA A 206 -12.42 -4.51 -4.98
C ALA A 206 -11.58 -4.60 -6.27
N LEU A 207 -11.94 -3.87 -7.32
CA LEU A 207 -11.13 -3.78 -8.54
C LEU A 207 -9.74 -3.20 -8.28
N ARG A 208 -9.61 -2.16 -7.45
CA ARG A 208 -8.29 -1.61 -7.07
C ARG A 208 -7.44 -2.66 -6.37
N ILE A 209 -8.02 -3.49 -5.51
CA ILE A 209 -7.31 -4.60 -4.86
C ILE A 209 -6.83 -5.62 -5.89
N ASP A 210 -7.66 -5.96 -6.88
CA ASP A 210 -7.28 -6.89 -7.96
C ASP A 210 -6.21 -6.30 -8.88
N GLY A 211 -6.30 -5.01 -9.20
CA GLY A 211 -5.24 -4.27 -9.88
C GLY A 211 -3.92 -4.33 -9.11
N LYS A 212 -3.94 -4.20 -7.77
CA LYS A 212 -2.74 -4.39 -6.93
C LYS A 212 -2.14 -5.78 -7.11
N LYS A 213 -2.96 -6.84 -7.20
CA LYS A 213 -2.47 -8.21 -7.44
C LYS A 213 -1.79 -8.34 -8.81
N VAL A 214 -2.37 -7.75 -9.87
CA VAL A 214 -1.75 -7.72 -11.20
C VAL A 214 -0.40 -7.02 -11.15
N ARG A 215 -0.35 -5.79 -10.61
CA ARG A 215 0.90 -5.01 -10.54
C ARG A 215 2.00 -5.75 -9.78
N TYR A 216 1.72 -6.27 -8.59
CA TYR A 216 2.75 -6.95 -7.79
C TYR A 216 3.21 -8.28 -8.40
N THR A 217 2.35 -8.96 -9.16
CA THR A 217 2.76 -10.15 -9.91
C THR A 217 3.64 -9.76 -11.10
N ALA A 218 3.29 -8.66 -11.78
CA ALA A 218 4.08 -8.11 -12.87
C ALA A 218 5.45 -7.59 -12.38
N GLU A 219 5.51 -6.89 -11.24
CA GLU A 219 6.76 -6.44 -10.62
C GLU A 219 7.71 -7.61 -10.29
N LEU A 220 7.16 -8.76 -9.85
CA LEU A 220 7.95 -9.98 -9.66
C LEU A 220 8.50 -10.55 -10.99
N ALA A 221 7.74 -10.40 -12.07
CA ALA A 221 8.07 -10.99 -13.37
C ALA A 221 8.92 -10.07 -14.27
N GLU A 222 8.97 -8.77 -13.99
CA GLU A 222 9.65 -7.76 -14.81
C GLU A 222 11.14 -8.06 -15.05
N PRO A 223 11.93 -8.50 -14.04
CA PRO A 223 13.35 -8.80 -14.28
C PRO A 223 13.59 -9.91 -15.32
N LEU A 224 12.64 -10.86 -15.47
CA LEU A 224 12.75 -11.98 -16.41
C LEU A 224 12.01 -11.73 -17.74
N LEU A 225 10.91 -10.97 -17.71
CA LEU A 225 10.01 -10.80 -18.87
C LEU A 225 10.16 -9.44 -19.58
N GLY A 226 10.87 -8.49 -18.97
CA GLY A 226 11.29 -7.25 -19.60
C GLY A 226 10.15 -6.31 -20.02
N ALA A 227 10.31 -5.67 -21.18
CA ALA A 227 9.55 -4.50 -21.59
C ALA A 227 8.01 -4.67 -21.62
N PRO A 228 7.42 -5.78 -22.10
CA PRO A 228 5.98 -5.97 -22.07
C PRO A 228 5.40 -5.90 -20.65
N VAL A 229 6.07 -6.53 -19.68
CA VAL A 229 5.65 -6.52 -18.28
C VAL A 229 5.87 -5.15 -17.64
N LYS A 230 6.95 -4.45 -17.99
CA LYS A 230 7.17 -3.06 -17.57
C LYS A 230 6.06 -2.12 -18.04
N ARG A 231 5.58 -2.28 -19.28
CA ARG A 231 4.41 -1.54 -19.81
C ARG A 231 3.16 -1.86 -19.00
N LEU A 232 2.89 -3.15 -18.73
CA LEU A 232 1.75 -3.59 -17.91
C LEU A 232 1.79 -2.97 -16.50
N ILE A 233 2.95 -2.93 -15.85
CA ILE A 233 3.14 -2.27 -14.54
C ILE A 233 2.73 -0.80 -14.64
N LYS A 234 3.21 -0.07 -15.66
CA LYS A 234 2.93 1.36 -15.84
C LYS A 234 1.44 1.64 -15.98
N VAL A 235 0.74 0.93 -16.86
CA VAL A 235 -0.71 1.15 -17.05
C VAL A 235 -1.54 0.69 -15.86
N THR A 236 -1.09 -0.37 -15.16
CA THR A 236 -1.76 -0.84 -13.93
C THR A 236 -1.60 0.17 -12.79
N LYS A 237 -0.50 0.93 -12.73
CA LYS A 237 -0.36 2.07 -11.81
C LYS A 237 -1.42 3.13 -12.10
N GLY A 238 -1.53 3.59 -13.35
CA GLY A 238 -2.56 4.57 -13.74
C GLY A 238 -3.99 4.13 -13.38
N PHE A 239 -4.32 2.85 -13.60
CA PHE A 239 -5.60 2.27 -13.17
C PHE A 239 -5.79 2.31 -11.64
N GLN A 240 -4.74 1.99 -10.87
CA GLN A 240 -4.77 2.06 -9.40
C GLN A 240 -4.82 3.47 -8.85
N ASP A 241 -4.25 4.44 -9.55
CA ASP A 241 -4.22 5.85 -9.16
C ASP A 241 -5.63 6.43 -9.28
N VAL A 242 -6.34 6.16 -10.39
CA VAL A 242 -7.74 6.58 -10.57
C VAL A 242 -8.66 5.97 -9.51
N LEU A 243 -8.64 4.64 -9.35
CA LEU A 243 -9.46 3.99 -8.33
C LEU A 243 -8.97 4.28 -6.90
N GLY A 244 -7.74 4.75 -6.76
CA GLY A 244 -7.16 5.16 -5.50
C GLY A 244 -7.74 6.46 -5.02
N GLU A 245 -7.66 7.45 -5.89
CA GLU A 245 -8.24 8.76 -5.63
C GLU A 245 -9.75 8.68 -5.40
N HIS A 246 -10.46 7.79 -6.12
CA HIS A 246 -11.86 7.50 -5.82
C HIS A 246 -12.06 6.96 -4.39
N GLN A 247 -11.28 5.96 -3.98
CA GLN A 247 -11.39 5.39 -2.64
C GLN A 247 -11.05 6.41 -1.56
N ASP A 248 -9.99 7.18 -1.77
CA ASP A 248 -9.51 8.15 -0.80
C ASP A 248 -10.56 9.28 -0.62
N ALA A 249 -11.28 9.65 -1.69
CA ALA A 249 -12.44 10.54 -1.62
C ALA A 249 -13.63 9.94 -0.84
N CYS A 250 -13.99 8.67 -1.08
CA CYS A 250 -15.02 7.98 -0.29
C CYS A 250 -14.70 7.96 1.20
N VAL A 251 -13.44 7.64 1.55
CA VAL A 251 -12.99 7.60 2.95
C VAL A 251 -13.00 9.00 3.54
N ALA A 252 -12.52 10.02 2.82
CA ALA A 252 -12.53 11.39 3.31
C ALA A 252 -13.95 11.88 3.61
N GLU A 253 -14.90 11.63 2.70
CA GLU A 253 -16.31 11.99 2.92
C GLU A 253 -16.89 11.31 4.17
N GLU A 254 -16.74 9.99 4.30
CA GLU A 254 -17.21 9.23 5.46
C GLU A 254 -16.63 9.80 6.76
N ARG A 255 -15.34 10.14 6.75
CA ARG A 255 -14.64 10.72 7.91
C ARG A 255 -15.13 12.13 8.24
N ILE A 256 -15.39 12.98 7.24
CA ILE A 256 -15.94 14.32 7.47
C ILE A 256 -17.32 14.22 8.12
N ARG A 257 -18.19 13.32 7.62
CA ARG A 257 -19.52 13.10 8.20
C ARG A 257 -19.44 12.60 9.65
N ALA A 258 -18.59 11.62 9.92
CA ALA A 258 -18.37 11.10 11.27
C ALA A 258 -17.82 12.16 12.25
N LEU A 259 -16.92 13.04 11.77
CA LEU A 259 -16.43 14.16 12.57
C LEU A 259 -17.55 15.14 12.91
N LEU A 260 -18.40 15.50 11.94
CA LEU A 260 -19.53 16.40 12.14
C LEU A 260 -20.52 15.82 13.17
N ASP A 261 -20.84 14.52 13.08
CA ASP A 261 -21.70 13.83 14.04
C ASP A 261 -21.17 13.91 15.47
N GLY A 262 -19.84 13.95 15.64
CA GLY A 262 -19.16 14.11 16.93
C GLY A 262 -19.46 15.44 17.65
N PHE A 263 -19.92 16.47 16.94
CA PHE A 263 -20.35 17.75 17.52
C PHE A 263 -21.80 17.71 18.05
N GLY A 264 -22.49 16.59 17.91
CA GLY A 264 -23.87 16.40 18.36
C GLY A 264 -24.93 16.96 17.40
N PRO A 265 -26.21 16.95 17.79
CA PRO A 265 -27.34 17.20 16.88
C PRO A 265 -27.49 18.66 16.42
N ARG A 266 -26.74 19.59 17.02
CA ARG A 266 -26.78 21.03 16.71
C ARG A 266 -25.36 21.59 16.69
N PRO A 267 -24.55 21.24 15.69
CA PRO A 267 -23.22 21.81 15.53
C PRO A 267 -23.30 23.31 15.27
N ASP A 268 -22.20 24.03 15.52
CA ASP A 268 -22.06 25.42 15.10
C ASP A 268 -22.28 25.56 13.58
N ALA A 269 -22.91 26.65 13.14
CA ALA A 269 -23.26 26.85 11.74
C ALA A 269 -22.03 26.92 10.83
N GLY A 270 -20.92 27.49 11.31
CA GLY A 270 -19.66 27.54 10.57
C GLY A 270 -19.05 26.15 10.38
N ILE A 271 -19.12 25.30 11.40
CA ILE A 271 -18.63 23.90 11.34
C ILE A 271 -19.47 23.09 10.36
N ALA A 272 -20.81 23.18 10.46
CA ALA A 272 -21.71 22.49 9.54
C ALA A 272 -21.51 22.93 8.08
N PHE A 273 -21.31 24.23 7.87
CA PHE A 273 -21.02 24.80 6.55
C PHE A 273 -19.68 24.29 6.00
N ALA A 274 -18.62 24.31 6.81
CA ALA A 274 -17.31 23.78 6.43
C ALA A 274 -17.39 22.28 6.05
N ALA A 275 -18.04 21.47 6.89
CA ALA A 275 -18.24 20.05 6.62
C ALA A 275 -18.99 19.81 5.30
N GLY A 276 -20.09 20.53 5.07
CA GLY A 276 -20.86 20.44 3.82
C GLY A 276 -20.03 20.77 2.57
N ARG A 277 -19.21 21.83 2.64
CA ARG A 277 -18.29 22.19 1.53
C ARG A 277 -17.25 21.11 1.26
N LEU A 278 -16.67 20.51 2.31
CA LEU A 278 -15.66 19.46 2.15
C LEU A 278 -16.28 18.19 1.55
N VAL A 279 -17.46 17.78 2.04
CA VAL A 279 -18.23 16.65 1.49
C VAL A 279 -18.53 16.85 0.01
N GLU A 280 -19.05 18.01 -0.38
CA GLU A 280 -19.37 18.30 -1.79
C GLU A 280 -18.13 18.15 -2.69
N ARG A 281 -16.96 18.62 -2.24
CA ARG A 281 -15.72 18.48 -3.02
C ARG A 281 -15.30 17.03 -3.18
N GLU A 282 -15.46 16.20 -2.14
CA GLU A 282 -15.20 14.77 -2.23
C GLU A 282 -16.20 14.07 -3.14
N GLU A 283 -17.48 14.45 -3.12
CA GLU A 283 -18.49 13.94 -4.06
C GLU A 283 -18.14 14.25 -5.52
N VAL A 284 -17.71 15.48 -5.81
CA VAL A 284 -17.21 15.89 -7.14
C VAL A 284 -16.00 15.05 -7.56
N ARG A 285 -15.03 14.82 -6.66
CA ARG A 285 -13.85 13.97 -6.95
C ARG A 285 -14.25 12.53 -7.23
N LYS A 286 -15.13 11.93 -6.42
CA LYS A 286 -15.65 10.59 -6.66
C LYS A 286 -16.26 10.48 -8.06
N ALA A 287 -17.13 11.42 -8.42
CA ALA A 287 -17.79 11.45 -9.73
C ALA A 287 -16.77 11.55 -10.89
N ASP A 288 -15.76 12.43 -10.79
CA ASP A 288 -14.68 12.54 -11.79
C ASP A 288 -13.92 11.22 -11.95
N ARG A 289 -13.46 10.62 -10.85
CA ARG A 289 -12.66 9.38 -10.90
C ARG A 289 -13.48 8.19 -11.39
N ARG A 290 -14.76 8.15 -11.02
CA ARG A 290 -15.74 7.18 -11.53
C ARG A 290 -15.94 7.32 -13.04
N GLY A 291 -15.94 8.53 -13.59
CA GLY A 291 -15.97 8.74 -15.04
C GLY A 291 -14.71 8.27 -15.76
N ARG A 292 -13.54 8.33 -15.10
CA ARG A 292 -12.22 8.03 -15.70
C ARG A 292 -11.80 6.56 -15.63
N TRP A 293 -12.34 5.78 -14.69
CA TRP A 293 -11.88 4.39 -14.50
C TRP A 293 -12.03 3.51 -15.77
N PRO A 294 -13.09 3.63 -16.61
CA PRO A 294 -13.23 2.79 -17.80
C PRO A 294 -12.13 3.02 -18.84
N GLU A 295 -11.64 4.26 -18.98
CA GLU A 295 -10.51 4.57 -19.85
C GLU A 295 -9.21 3.94 -19.32
N SER A 296 -8.94 4.10 -18.02
CA SER A 296 -7.77 3.48 -17.40
C SER A 296 -7.79 1.94 -17.50
N TRP A 297 -9.00 1.33 -17.46
CA TRP A 297 -9.18 -0.09 -17.71
C TRP A 297 -8.86 -0.49 -19.15
N ARG A 298 -9.30 0.28 -20.16
CA ARG A 298 -8.97 0.02 -21.58
C ARG A 298 -7.46 0.03 -21.83
N ALA A 299 -6.74 0.96 -21.22
CA ALA A 299 -5.28 1.00 -21.31
C ALA A 299 -4.62 -0.25 -20.67
N LEU A 300 -5.11 -0.67 -19.50
CA LEU A 300 -4.63 -1.87 -18.82
C LEU A 300 -4.92 -3.14 -19.64
N SER A 301 -6.15 -3.30 -20.11
CA SER A 301 -6.59 -4.49 -20.85
C SER A 301 -5.84 -4.66 -22.16
N GLY A 302 -5.50 -3.56 -22.85
CA GLY A 302 -4.62 -3.55 -24.02
C GLY A 302 -3.22 -4.09 -23.70
N ALA A 303 -2.54 -3.51 -22.70
CA ALA A 303 -1.20 -3.98 -22.31
C ALA A 303 -1.20 -5.43 -21.79
N ALA A 304 -2.29 -5.87 -21.15
CA ALA A 304 -2.44 -7.24 -20.67
C ALA A 304 -2.52 -8.27 -21.81
N ALA A 305 -2.88 -7.86 -23.04
CA ALA A 305 -2.90 -8.73 -24.21
C ALA A 305 -1.48 -8.94 -24.81
N GLU A 306 -0.53 -8.05 -24.51
CA GLU A 306 0.85 -8.11 -25.01
C GLU A 306 1.77 -9.02 -24.16
N VAL A 307 1.32 -9.44 -22.96
CA VAL A 307 2.08 -10.27 -22.01
C VAL A 307 1.78 -11.74 -22.21
#